data_AF-A0A822CHV1-F1
#
_entry.id   AF-A0A822CHV1-F1
#
_cell.length_a   1.000
_cell.length_b   1.000
_cell.length_c   1.000
_cell.angle_alpha   90.00
_cell.angle_beta   90.00
_cell.angle_gamma   90.00
#
_symmetry.space_group_name_H-M   'P 1'
#
loop_
_entity.id
_entity.type
_entity.pdbx_description
1 polymer ?
#
loop_
_entity_poly.entity_id
_entity_poly.type
_entity_poly.pdbx_seq_one_letter_code
_entity_poly.pdbx_strand_id
1 'polypeptide(L)'
;ALVRDVFLGHIKLPEQVQCQADVNKWQTREKSIRPTDFFAMLDLQTDYMRDMFDLLRTYDGNQSLSKPDFDKANHIMKKFLESFLTDTVHYRDMSFESIVDTKNKKIIQVCKPWIENMDDSMENLLSDYRKKL
;
A
#
# COMPACT_ATOMS: atom_id res chain seq x y z
N ALA A 1 8.68 7.93 9.87
CA ALA A 1 9.81 7.30 10.58
C ALA A 1 11.15 7.70 9.96
N LEU A 2 11.38 7.54 8.65
CA LEU A 2 12.70 7.80 8.03
C LEU A 2 13.20 9.25 8.14
N VAL A 3 12.36 10.23 7.79
CA VAL A 3 12.74 11.65 7.90
C VAL A 3 12.97 12.06 9.36
N ARG A 4 12.13 11.57 10.28
CA ARG A 4 12.33 11.74 11.73
C ARG A 4 13.70 11.23 12.14
N ASP A 5 14.09 10.04 11.71
CA ASP A 5 15.36 9.42 12.09
C ASP A 5 16.56 10.15 11.45
N VAL A 6 16.40 10.78 10.29
CA VAL A 6 17.44 11.71 9.80
C VAL A 6 17.60 12.91 10.73
N PHE A 7 16.49 13.56 11.13
CA PHE A 7 16.54 14.73 12.01
C PHE A 7 17.03 14.43 13.43
N LEU A 8 16.70 13.24 13.96
CA LEU A 8 17.19 12.79 15.26
C LEU A 8 18.67 12.36 15.23
N GLY A 9 19.34 12.48 14.08
CA GLY A 9 20.74 12.06 13.90
C GLY A 9 20.90 10.54 13.94
N HIS A 10 19.79 9.85 13.80
CA HIS A 10 19.71 8.41 13.80
C HIS A 10 20.26 7.89 12.46
N ILE A 11 19.54 8.17 11.38
CA ILE A 11 20.04 7.88 10.03
C ILE A 11 20.98 9.01 9.59
N LYS A 12 22.22 8.69 9.26
CA LYS A 12 23.13 9.64 8.60
C LYS A 12 22.86 9.62 7.10
N LEU A 13 22.59 10.79 6.52
CA LEU A 13 22.51 10.92 5.06
C LEU A 13 23.90 10.70 4.44
N PRO A 14 23.96 10.01 3.29
CA PRO A 14 25.21 9.87 2.55
C PRO A 14 25.62 11.20 1.89
N GLU A 15 26.78 11.21 1.26
CA GLU A 15 27.25 12.40 0.55
C GLU A 15 26.32 12.76 -0.62
N GLN A 16 26.29 14.05 -0.98
CA GLN A 16 25.40 14.55 -2.04
C GLN A 16 25.52 13.78 -3.36
N VAL A 17 26.74 13.38 -3.73
CA VAL A 17 27.00 12.61 -4.96
C VAL A 17 26.33 11.23 -4.90
N GLN A 18 26.38 10.58 -3.74
CA GLN A 18 25.74 9.28 -3.52
C GLN A 18 24.22 9.40 -3.51
N CYS A 19 23.67 10.45 -2.85
CA CYS A 19 22.24 10.77 -2.91
C CYS A 19 21.77 10.97 -4.35
N GLN A 20 22.51 11.75 -5.15
CA GLN A 20 22.14 12.02 -6.54
C GLN A 20 22.21 10.76 -7.39
N ALA A 21 23.20 9.90 -7.17
CA ALA A 21 23.33 8.62 -7.88
C ALA A 21 22.14 7.71 -7.60
N ASP A 22 21.70 7.61 -6.34
CA ASP A 22 20.53 6.81 -5.97
C ASP A 22 19.22 7.37 -6.56
N VAL A 23 19.01 8.69 -6.49
CA VAL A 23 17.88 9.36 -7.15
C VAL A 23 17.85 9.06 -8.65
N ASN A 24 19.00 9.17 -9.33
CA ASN A 24 19.10 8.91 -10.76
C ASN A 24 18.76 7.46 -11.11
N LYS A 25 19.16 6.49 -10.27
CA LYS A 25 18.82 5.07 -10.43
C LYS A 25 17.30 4.86 -10.42
N TRP A 26 16.60 5.41 -9.43
CA TRP A 26 15.14 5.29 -9.34
C TRP A 26 14.43 6.01 -10.48
N GLN A 27 14.84 7.22 -10.83
CA GLN A 27 14.28 7.97 -11.97
C GLN A 27 14.50 7.25 -13.31
N THR A 28 15.66 6.62 -13.51
CA THR A 28 15.96 5.86 -14.72
C THR A 28 15.02 4.67 -14.85
N ARG A 29 14.80 3.95 -13.73
CA ARG A 29 13.85 2.84 -13.69
C ARG A 29 12.42 3.31 -13.98
N GLU A 30 11.97 4.38 -13.33
CA GLU A 30 10.65 4.97 -13.59
C GLU A 30 10.46 5.34 -15.06
N LYS A 31 11.40 6.07 -15.66
CA LYS A 31 11.35 6.50 -17.07
C LYS A 31 11.35 5.34 -18.06
N SER A 32 11.82 4.16 -17.67
CA SER A 32 11.78 2.95 -18.51
C SER A 32 10.39 2.30 -18.56
N ILE A 33 9.50 2.65 -17.63
CA ILE A 33 8.14 2.12 -17.56
C ILE A 33 7.24 2.91 -18.52
N ARG A 34 6.45 2.20 -19.31
CA ARG A 34 5.48 2.84 -20.21
C ARG A 34 4.40 3.55 -19.37
N PRO A 35 3.92 4.75 -19.76
CA PRO A 35 2.90 5.48 -19.01
C PRO A 35 1.58 4.70 -18.78
N THR A 36 1.26 3.74 -19.64
CA THR A 36 0.06 2.91 -19.54
C THR A 36 0.26 1.64 -18.71
N ASP A 37 1.48 1.37 -18.24
CA ASP A 37 1.82 0.14 -17.51
C ASP A 37 1.73 0.38 -15.99
N PHE A 38 0.50 0.53 -15.52
CA PHE A 38 0.21 0.80 -14.10
C PHE A 38 0.69 -0.33 -13.17
N PHE A 39 0.74 -1.56 -13.68
CA PHE A 39 1.24 -2.72 -12.94
C PHE A 39 2.73 -2.63 -12.67
N ALA A 40 3.53 -2.24 -13.67
CA ALA A 40 4.95 -2.00 -13.49
C ALA A 40 5.23 -0.80 -12.56
N MET A 41 4.39 0.24 -12.59
CA MET A 41 4.48 1.36 -11.64
C MET A 41 4.20 0.92 -10.20
N LEU A 42 3.24 0.02 -9.98
CA LEU A 42 3.00 -0.59 -8.66
C LEU A 42 4.21 -1.43 -8.20
N ASP A 43 4.85 -2.16 -9.10
CA ASP A 43 6.07 -2.93 -8.78
C ASP A 43 7.21 -1.98 -8.36
N LEU A 44 7.41 -0.87 -9.08
CA LEU A 44 8.39 0.16 -8.72
C LEU A 44 8.13 0.72 -7.31
N GLN A 45 6.89 1.09 -7.01
CA GLN A 45 6.53 1.64 -5.71
C GLN A 45 6.67 0.59 -4.59
N THR A 46 6.32 -0.66 -4.87
CA THR A 46 6.49 -1.77 -3.92
C THR A 46 7.95 -1.97 -3.56
N ASP A 47 8.84 -1.92 -4.56
CA ASP A 47 10.28 -2.03 -4.33
C ASP A 47 10.84 -0.84 -3.54
N TYR A 48 10.38 0.37 -3.84
CA TYR A 48 10.76 1.56 -3.08
C TYR A 48 10.34 1.45 -1.59
N MET A 49 9.11 1.00 -1.33
CA MET A 49 8.63 0.78 0.04
C MET A 49 9.44 -0.30 0.77
N ARG A 50 9.86 -1.35 0.07
CA ARG A 50 10.71 -2.41 0.62
C ARG A 50 12.09 -1.87 1.02
N ASP A 51 12.72 -1.10 0.13
CA ASP A 51 14.03 -0.47 0.38
C ASP A 51 13.97 0.47 1.59
N MET A 52 12.96 1.34 1.64
CA MET A 52 12.71 2.25 2.76
C MET A 52 12.47 1.51 4.09
N PHE A 53 11.74 0.40 4.06
CA PHE A 53 11.47 -0.40 5.26
C PHE A 53 12.71 -1.14 5.75
N ASP A 54 13.54 -1.68 4.85
CA ASP A 54 14.77 -2.36 5.22
C ASP A 54 15.80 -1.37 5.83
N LEU A 55 15.84 -0.11 5.36
CA LEU A 55 16.59 0.97 6.01
C LEU A 55 16.12 1.25 7.45
N LEU A 56 14.80 1.33 7.67
CA LEU A 56 14.23 1.55 9.01
C LEU A 56 14.59 0.43 9.98
N ARG A 57 14.50 -0.83 9.54
CA ARG A 57 14.83 -1.99 10.39
C ARG A 57 16.29 -2.02 10.82
N THR A 58 17.19 -1.56 9.95
CA THR A 58 18.62 -1.56 10.20
C THR A 58 19.00 -0.58 11.31
N TYR A 59 18.31 0.56 11.39
CA TYR A 59 18.69 1.63 12.30
C TYR A 59 18.10 1.51 13.72
N ASP A 60 16.81 1.21 13.82
CA ASP A 60 16.08 1.37 15.07
C ASP A 60 16.34 0.19 16.06
N GLY A 61 17.03 -0.88 15.63
CA GLY A 61 17.07 -2.15 16.38
C GLY A 61 15.67 -2.70 16.68
N ASN A 62 14.66 -2.10 16.07
CA ASN A 62 13.30 -2.07 16.56
C ASN A 62 12.58 -3.25 15.96
N GLN A 63 12.68 -4.37 16.66
CA GLN A 63 11.93 -5.59 16.39
C GLN A 63 10.40 -5.37 16.46
N SER A 64 9.94 -4.18 16.88
CA SER A 64 8.51 -3.84 16.95
C SER A 64 7.84 -3.59 15.59
N LEU A 65 8.61 -3.28 14.53
CA LEU A 65 8.04 -3.14 13.19
C LEU A 65 7.96 -4.52 12.51
N SER A 66 6.78 -5.13 12.58
CA SER A 66 6.50 -6.34 11.81
C SER A 66 6.60 -6.03 10.31
N LYS A 67 7.41 -6.81 9.57
CA LYS A 67 7.55 -6.65 8.12
C LYS A 67 6.20 -6.92 7.46
N PRO A 68 5.58 -5.93 6.78
CA PRO A 68 4.39 -6.17 5.99
C PRO A 68 4.71 -7.13 4.85
N ASP A 69 3.72 -7.91 4.44
CA ASP A 69 3.79 -8.71 3.21
C ASP A 69 3.57 -7.78 2.00
N PHE A 70 4.67 -7.17 1.54
CA PHE A 70 4.67 -6.25 0.41
C PHE A 70 4.20 -6.92 -0.89
N ASP A 71 4.47 -8.21 -1.06
CA ASP A 71 4.10 -8.93 -2.27
C ASP A 71 2.59 -9.21 -2.28
N LYS A 72 2.01 -9.58 -1.13
CA LYS A 72 0.56 -9.68 -0.96
C LYS A 72 -0.12 -8.32 -1.14
N ALA A 73 0.46 -7.24 -0.59
CA ALA A 73 -0.07 -5.89 -0.77
C ALA A 73 -0.09 -5.48 -2.26
N ASN A 74 1.02 -5.70 -2.97
CA ASN A 74 1.12 -5.43 -4.40
C ASN A 74 0.09 -6.25 -5.19
N HIS A 75 -0.03 -7.56 -4.91
CA HIS A 75 -1.02 -8.42 -5.54
C HIS A 75 -2.46 -7.94 -5.34
N ILE A 76 -2.82 -7.51 -4.13
CA ILE A 76 -4.13 -6.92 -3.83
C ILE A 76 -4.36 -5.66 -4.65
N MET A 77 -3.37 -4.76 -4.72
CA MET A 77 -3.46 -3.53 -5.50
C MET A 77 -3.62 -3.80 -7.00
N LYS A 78 -2.90 -4.80 -7.55
CA LYS A 78 -3.05 -5.21 -8.95
C LYS A 78 -4.46 -5.73 -9.24
N LYS A 79 -5.00 -6.59 -8.37
CA LYS A 79 -6.39 -7.08 -8.47
C LYS A 79 -7.41 -5.96 -8.38
N PHE A 80 -7.20 -4.99 -7.50
CA PHE A 80 -8.04 -3.81 -7.41
C PHE A 80 -8.04 -3.02 -8.73
N LEU A 81 -6.86 -2.76 -9.32
CA LEU A 81 -6.78 -2.08 -10.61
C LEU A 81 -7.46 -2.87 -11.74
N GLU A 82 -7.26 -4.18 -11.79
CA GLU A 82 -7.96 -5.05 -12.75
C GLU A 82 -9.49 -4.93 -12.62
N SER A 83 -10.00 -4.95 -11.39
CA SER A 83 -11.44 -4.80 -11.13
C SER A 83 -11.96 -3.42 -11.55
N PHE A 84 -11.19 -2.37 -11.29
CA PHE A 84 -11.54 -1.00 -11.69
C PHE A 84 -11.57 -0.82 -13.21
N LEU A 85 -10.62 -1.43 -13.91
CA LEU A 85 -10.53 -1.40 -15.37
C LEU A 85 -11.62 -2.24 -16.04
N THR A 86 -12.05 -3.32 -15.39
CA THR A 86 -13.07 -4.23 -15.93
C THR A 86 -14.49 -3.72 -15.66
N ASP A 87 -14.74 -3.21 -14.45
CA ASP A 87 -16.03 -2.66 -14.05
C ASP A 87 -15.84 -1.46 -13.12
N THR A 88 -15.76 -0.28 -13.73
CA THR A 88 -15.59 0.99 -13.02
C THR A 88 -16.79 1.35 -12.12
N VAL A 89 -17.95 0.73 -12.29
CA VAL A 89 -19.14 1.01 -11.47
C VAL A 89 -19.13 0.16 -10.20
N HIS A 90 -18.73 -1.12 -10.30
CA HIS A 90 -18.85 -2.09 -9.21
C HIS A 90 -17.53 -2.48 -8.54
N TYR A 91 -16.38 -1.90 -8.93
CA TYR A 91 -15.08 -2.22 -8.32
C TYR A 91 -15.03 -2.02 -6.79
N ARG A 92 -15.88 -1.16 -6.24
CA ARG A 92 -16.01 -0.92 -4.79
C ARG A 92 -16.77 -2.02 -4.04
N ASP A 93 -17.46 -2.90 -4.75
CA ASP A 93 -18.19 -4.02 -4.15
C ASP A 93 -17.26 -5.21 -3.84
N MET A 94 -16.00 -5.13 -4.31
CA MET A 94 -14.97 -6.11 -4.07
C MET A 94 -14.44 -6.04 -2.63
N SER A 95 -14.08 -7.20 -2.09
CA SER A 95 -13.51 -7.31 -0.75
C SER A 95 -12.14 -7.98 -0.79
N PHE A 96 -11.20 -7.50 0.02
CA PHE A 96 -9.81 -7.96 0.04
C PHE A 96 -9.41 -8.44 1.43
N GLU A 97 -8.49 -9.40 1.49
CA GLU A 97 -7.94 -9.86 2.76
C GLU A 97 -6.95 -8.85 3.34
N SER A 98 -7.00 -8.66 4.66
CA SER A 98 -5.96 -7.89 5.35
C SER A 98 -4.59 -8.55 5.20
N ILE A 99 -3.56 -7.72 5.03
CA ILE A 99 -2.16 -8.13 5.10
C ILE A 99 -1.60 -8.06 6.52
N VAL A 100 -2.35 -7.46 7.47
CA VAL A 100 -1.92 -7.21 8.85
C VAL A 100 -2.61 -8.17 9.83
N ASP A 101 -3.93 -8.27 9.78
CA ASP A 101 -4.69 -9.21 10.62
C ASP A 101 -4.95 -10.50 9.85
N THR A 102 -4.09 -11.49 10.08
CA THR A 102 -4.23 -12.84 9.51
C THR A 102 -5.04 -13.79 10.39
N LYS A 103 -5.35 -13.39 11.63
CA LYS A 103 -6.07 -14.22 12.61
C LYS A 103 -7.57 -14.08 12.45
N ASN A 104 -8.07 -12.87 12.19
CA ASN A 104 -9.47 -12.62 11.89
C ASN A 104 -9.64 -12.31 10.41
N LYS A 105 -9.59 -13.35 9.57
CA LYS A 105 -9.83 -13.29 8.10
C LYS A 105 -11.29 -12.92 7.73
N LYS A 106 -11.95 -12.06 8.52
CA LYS A 106 -13.29 -11.58 8.22
C LYS A 106 -13.17 -10.63 7.02
N ILE A 107 -13.36 -11.20 5.84
CA ILE A 107 -13.60 -10.43 4.64
C ILE A 107 -14.93 -9.71 4.85
N ILE A 108 -14.82 -8.40 4.98
CA ILE A 108 -15.94 -7.50 5.13
C ILE A 108 -16.62 -7.41 3.76
N GLN A 109 -17.82 -7.97 3.63
CA GLN A 109 -18.65 -7.85 2.43
C GLN A 109 -19.61 -6.67 2.59
N VAL A 110 -19.67 -5.79 1.59
CA VAL A 110 -20.70 -4.74 1.52
C VAL A 110 -22.07 -5.39 1.32
N CYS A 111 -23.09 -4.91 2.04
CA CYS A 111 -24.43 -5.50 1.97
C CYS A 111 -25.27 -4.95 0.81
N LYS A 112 -24.84 -3.84 0.22
CA LYS A 112 -25.49 -3.15 -0.88
C LYS A 112 -24.44 -2.70 -1.91
N PRO A 113 -24.69 -2.86 -3.22
CA PRO A 113 -23.80 -2.33 -4.24
C PRO A 113 -23.55 -0.84 -4.05
N TRP A 114 -22.33 -0.39 -4.31
CA TRP A 114 -21.91 0.99 -4.06
C TRP A 114 -22.79 2.00 -4.79
N ILE A 115 -23.15 1.72 -6.04
CA ILE A 115 -23.98 2.61 -6.87
C ILE A 115 -25.40 2.81 -6.31
N GLU A 116 -25.89 1.87 -5.50
CA GLU A 116 -27.20 1.95 -4.87
C GLU A 116 -27.11 2.54 -3.44
N ASN A 117 -25.92 2.61 -2.86
CA ASN A 117 -25.72 3.09 -1.49
C ASN A 117 -25.57 4.61 -1.44
N MET A 118 -26.71 5.31 -1.43
CA MET A 118 -26.78 6.78 -1.44
C MET A 118 -26.56 7.42 -0.05
N ASP A 119 -26.50 6.63 1.01
CA ASP A 119 -26.26 7.11 2.38
C ASP A 119 -24.81 6.77 2.78
N ASP A 120 -23.96 7.79 2.75
CA ASP A 120 -22.53 7.72 3.05
C ASP A 120 -22.20 7.95 4.53
N SER A 121 -23.22 7.97 5.41
CA SER A 121 -23.01 8.09 6.85
C SER A 121 -22.29 6.87 7.41
N MET A 122 -21.44 7.12 8.40
CA MET A 122 -20.76 6.06 9.15
C MET A 122 -21.78 5.16 9.87
N GLU A 123 -22.88 5.75 10.36
CA GLU A 123 -23.97 5.05 11.01
C GLU A 123 -24.58 3.99 10.09
N ASN A 124 -24.94 4.36 8.85
CA ASN A 124 -25.48 3.44 7.86
C ASN A 124 -24.46 2.34 7.50
N LEU A 125 -23.22 2.73 7.18
CA LEU A 125 -22.13 1.81 6.85
C LEU A 125 -21.91 0.77 7.95
N LEU A 126 -21.86 1.19 9.22
CA LEU A 126 -21.59 0.32 10.36
C LEU A 126 -22.81 -0.48 10.82
N SER A 127 -24.03 -0.07 10.48
CA SER A 127 -25.26 -0.70 10.95
C SER A 127 -25.32 -2.18 10.59
N ASP A 128 -24.91 -2.54 9.37
CA ASP A 128 -24.95 -3.92 8.89
C ASP A 128 -23.84 -4.80 9.46
N TYR A 129 -22.69 -4.23 9.83
CA TYR A 129 -21.66 -4.96 10.58
C TYR A 129 -22.12 -5.28 11.99
N ARG A 130 -22.78 -4.31 12.65
CA ARG A 130 -23.26 -4.46 14.02
C ARG A 130 -24.37 -5.50 14.13
N LYS A 131 -25.22 -5.67 13.11
CA LYS A 131 -26.28 -6.70 13.07
C LYS A 131 -25.75 -8.14 12.90
N LYS A 132 -24.54 -8.30 12.38
CA LYS A 132 -23.90 -9.61 12.08
C LYS A 132 -22.97 -10.10 13.21
N LEU A 133 -22.79 -9.31 14.27
CA LEU A 133 -22.08 -9.66 15.49
C LEU A 133 -23.06 -10.17 16.55
#